data_AF-A0A2V8KC37-F1
#
_entry.id   AF-A0A2V8KC37-F1
#
_cell.length_a   1.000
_cell.length_b   1.000
_cell.length_c   1.000
_cell.angle_alpha   90.00
_cell.angle_beta   90.00
_cell.angle_gamma   90.00
#
_symmetry.space_group_name_H-M   'P 1'
#
loop_
_entity.id
_entity.type
_entity.pdbx_description
1 polymer ?
#
loop_
_entity_poly.entity_id
_entity_poly.type
_entity_poly.pdbx_seq_one_letter_code
_entity_poly.pdbx_strand_id
1 'polypeptide(L)'
;MQTTVPFGITKMEATIPEGIHFVWNGCTINSGPLRVQLDDQARAEGDNRGELDYETNVARARFSVRIDLSGVAKLLARAAHCEPLEPIRAVLHSEGVIAEDHNFGLSGPMEVQPHPLFGGEGVSAAVLPGR
;
A
#
# COMPACT_ATOMS: atom_id res chain seq x y z
N MET A 1 1.42 -33.81 7.68
CA MET A 1 2.26 -32.60 7.64
C MET A 1 1.32 -31.41 7.48
N GLN A 2 1.58 -30.30 8.16
CA GLN A 2 0.81 -29.08 7.96
C GLN A 2 1.26 -28.49 6.62
N THR A 3 0.36 -28.46 5.63
CA THR A 3 0.65 -27.98 4.26
C THR A 3 0.64 -26.46 4.17
N THR A 4 0.02 -25.81 5.15
CA THR A 4 0.01 -24.36 5.31
C THR A 4 0.90 -23.89 6.46
N VAL A 5 1.69 -22.85 6.20
CA VAL A 5 2.57 -22.22 7.18
C VAL A 5 2.22 -20.74 7.32
N PRO A 6 1.64 -20.30 8.45
CA PRO A 6 1.32 -18.89 8.67
C PRO A 6 2.57 -18.08 9.03
N PHE A 7 2.60 -16.82 8.65
CA PHE A 7 3.65 -15.87 9.05
C PHE A 7 3.09 -14.49 9.34
N GLY A 8 3.74 -13.79 10.28
CA GLY A 8 3.46 -12.39 10.60
C GLY A 8 4.36 -11.46 9.81
N ILE A 9 3.80 -10.34 9.35
CA ILE A 9 4.54 -9.33 8.58
C ILE A 9 4.83 -8.17 9.51
N THR A 10 6.10 -7.97 9.82
CA THR A 10 6.53 -7.02 10.87
C THR A 10 7.06 -5.70 10.32
N LYS A 11 7.45 -5.68 9.04
CA LYS A 11 7.96 -4.49 8.37
C LYS A 11 7.64 -4.53 6.89
N MET A 12 7.27 -3.37 6.34
CA MET A 12 7.19 -3.11 4.91
C MET A 12 7.75 -1.71 4.67
N GLU A 13 8.58 -1.59 3.64
CA GLU A 13 9.12 -0.32 3.20
C GLU A 13 9.13 -0.31 1.68
N ALA A 14 8.23 0.46 1.10
CA ALA A 14 8.11 0.65 -0.33
C ALA A 14 8.03 2.13 -0.68
N THR A 15 8.42 2.46 -1.89
CA THR A 15 8.33 3.81 -2.44
C THR A 15 7.64 3.72 -3.79
N ILE A 16 6.73 4.64 -4.08
CA ILE A 16 6.18 4.91 -5.41
C ILE A 16 7.01 6.08 -5.97
N PRO A 17 8.06 5.83 -6.78
CA PRO A 17 9.01 6.88 -7.16
C PRO A 17 8.37 8.01 -7.97
N GLU A 18 7.46 7.67 -8.87
CA GLU A 18 6.79 8.60 -9.76
C GLU A 18 5.69 9.41 -9.06
N GLY A 19 5.26 8.98 -7.88
CA GLY A 19 4.14 9.56 -7.16
C GLY A 19 2.79 9.36 -7.85
N ILE A 20 1.84 10.23 -7.53
CA ILE A 20 0.52 10.30 -8.16
C ILE A 20 0.27 11.71 -8.68
N HIS A 21 -0.48 11.78 -9.77
CA HIS A 21 -1.00 13.05 -10.30
C HIS A 21 -2.38 13.31 -9.71
N PHE A 22 -2.60 14.53 -9.22
CA PHE A 22 -3.91 14.98 -8.73
C PHE A 22 -4.19 16.41 -9.17
N VAL A 23 -5.46 16.80 -9.12
CA VAL A 23 -5.91 18.15 -9.49
C VAL A 23 -6.12 18.98 -8.23
N TRP A 24 -5.49 20.14 -8.15
CA TRP A 24 -5.69 21.11 -7.08
C TRP A 24 -5.81 22.51 -7.66
N ASN A 25 -6.88 23.23 -7.29
CA ASN A 25 -7.20 24.56 -7.81
C ASN A 25 -7.15 24.65 -9.36
N GLY A 26 -7.60 23.60 -10.04
CA GLY A 26 -7.58 23.51 -11.51
C GLY A 26 -6.23 23.20 -12.13
N CYS A 27 -5.18 23.04 -11.33
CA CYS A 27 -3.84 22.67 -11.78
C CYS A 27 -3.55 21.19 -11.50
N THR A 28 -2.95 20.50 -12.47
CA THR A 28 -2.41 19.16 -12.26
C THR A 28 -1.07 19.24 -11.54
N ILE A 29 -0.95 18.55 -10.42
CA ILE A 29 0.26 18.50 -9.59
C ILE A 29 0.69 17.05 -9.46
N ASN A 30 2.01 16.82 -9.48
CA ASN A 30 2.59 15.53 -9.11
C ASN A 30 2.98 15.59 -7.62
N SER A 31 2.61 14.55 -6.86
CA SER A 31 2.88 14.46 -5.42
C SER A 31 4.38 14.39 -5.06
N GLY A 32 5.23 14.09 -6.03
CA GLY A 32 6.56 13.55 -5.81
C GLY A 32 6.52 12.11 -5.29
N PRO A 33 7.69 11.52 -5.01
CA PRO A 33 7.79 10.17 -4.50
C PRO A 33 6.96 9.97 -3.23
N LEU A 34 6.20 8.87 -3.17
CA LEU A 34 5.36 8.52 -2.03
C LEU A 34 5.93 7.34 -1.27
N ARG A 35 5.97 7.43 0.06
CA ARG A 35 6.41 6.33 0.91
C ARG A 35 5.21 5.50 1.35
N VAL A 36 5.33 4.18 1.23
CA VAL A 36 4.34 3.20 1.66
C VAL A 36 4.93 2.38 2.80
N GLN A 37 4.20 2.27 3.91
CA GLN A 37 4.62 1.56 5.11
C GLN A 37 3.46 0.77 5.68
N LEU A 38 3.74 -0.18 6.57
CA LEU A 38 2.69 -0.78 7.40
C LEU A 38 1.99 0.31 8.24
N ASP A 39 0.69 0.16 8.39
CA ASP A 39 -0.10 1.03 9.25
C ASP A 39 -0.05 0.54 10.71
N ASP A 40 0.75 1.20 11.54
CA ASP A 40 0.90 0.87 12.96
C ASP A 40 -0.41 0.99 13.76
N GLN A 41 -1.40 1.73 13.25
CA GLN A 41 -2.70 1.90 13.90
C GLN A 41 -3.73 0.83 13.49
N ALA A 42 -3.45 0.04 12.44
CA ALA A 42 -4.32 -1.05 12.00
C ALA A 42 -4.29 -2.30 12.91
N ARG A 43 -3.59 -2.24 14.05
CA ARG A 43 -3.45 -3.35 15.01
C ARG A 43 -4.78 -3.87 15.57
N ALA A 44 -5.84 -3.06 15.55
CA ALA A 44 -7.16 -3.45 16.06
C ALA A 44 -7.95 -4.40 15.12
N GLU A 45 -7.55 -4.52 13.84
CA GLU A 45 -8.32 -5.26 12.82
C GLU A 45 -7.71 -6.63 12.42
N GLY A 46 -6.58 -7.02 13.02
CA GLY A 46 -5.98 -8.35 12.83
C GLY A 46 -5.01 -8.47 11.64
N ASP A 47 -4.33 -7.38 11.30
CA ASP A 47 -3.71 -7.19 9.98
C ASP A 47 -2.18 -7.21 9.93
N ASN A 48 -1.64 -7.50 8.73
CA ASN A 48 -0.25 -7.82 8.37
C ASN A 48 0.12 -9.29 8.60
N ARG A 49 -0.49 -10.17 7.79
CA ARG A 49 -0.32 -11.62 7.87
C ARG A 49 -0.19 -12.24 6.49
N GLY A 50 0.46 -13.40 6.43
CA GLY A 50 0.45 -14.22 5.25
C GLY A 50 0.46 -15.71 5.57
N GLU A 51 0.32 -16.48 4.51
CA GLU A 51 0.28 -17.93 4.54
C GLU A 51 1.05 -18.46 3.33
N LEU A 52 1.88 -19.47 3.57
CA LEU A 52 2.51 -20.28 2.53
C LEU A 52 1.75 -21.60 2.44
N ASP A 53 1.10 -21.82 1.31
CA ASP A 53 0.40 -23.06 0.99
C ASP A 53 1.30 -23.90 0.06
N TYR A 54 1.95 -24.91 0.63
CA TYR A 54 2.84 -25.83 -0.11
C TYR A 54 2.07 -26.93 -0.86
N GLU A 55 0.77 -27.07 -0.62
CA GLU A 55 -0.06 -28.00 -1.40
C GLU A 55 -0.38 -27.38 -2.77
N THR A 56 -0.65 -26.08 -2.80
CA THR A 56 -0.94 -25.35 -4.05
C THR A 56 0.24 -24.53 -4.59
N ASN A 57 1.38 -24.51 -3.88
CA ASN A 57 2.55 -23.66 -4.16
C ASN A 57 2.22 -22.15 -4.24
N VAL A 58 1.30 -21.68 -3.39
CA VAL A 58 0.84 -20.29 -3.38
C VAL A 58 1.23 -19.61 -2.07
N ALA A 59 1.84 -18.44 -2.16
CA ALA A 59 2.02 -17.52 -1.07
C ALA A 59 0.91 -16.46 -1.11
N ARG A 60 0.25 -16.21 0.02
CA ARG A 60 -0.76 -15.15 0.17
C ARG A 60 -0.38 -14.21 1.30
N ALA A 61 -0.65 -12.93 1.14
CA ALA A 61 -0.43 -11.93 2.18
C ALA A 61 -1.47 -10.83 2.13
N ARG A 62 -1.81 -10.31 3.32
CA ARG A 62 -2.65 -9.14 3.50
C ARG A 62 -1.88 -8.10 4.30
N PHE A 63 -1.65 -6.94 3.70
CA PHE A 63 -0.94 -5.82 4.32
C PHE A 63 -1.91 -4.67 4.55
N SER A 64 -2.02 -4.18 5.77
CA SER A 64 -2.63 -2.88 6.05
C SER A 64 -1.54 -1.82 5.96
N VAL A 65 -1.65 -0.96 4.96
CA VAL A 65 -0.63 0.01 4.61
C VAL A 65 -1.12 1.43 4.74
N ARG A 66 -0.19 2.35 4.99
CA ARG A 66 -0.39 3.78 4.89
C ARG A 66 0.55 4.38 3.86
N ILE A 67 0.06 5.35 3.12
CA ILE A 67 0.80 6.14 2.13
C ILE A 67 0.97 7.55 2.70
N ASP A 68 2.22 7.96 2.89
CA ASP A 68 2.57 9.24 3.49
C ASP A 68 2.41 10.38 2.46
N LEU A 69 1.57 11.37 2.81
CA LEU A 69 1.28 12.56 2.00
C LEU A 69 1.94 13.84 2.53
N SER A 70 2.82 13.74 3.53
CA SER A 70 3.52 14.89 4.11
C SER A 70 4.37 15.66 3.08
N GLY A 71 4.88 14.98 2.06
CA GLY A 71 5.55 15.60 0.90
C GLY A 71 4.60 16.49 0.10
N VAL A 72 3.36 16.05 -0.10
CA VAL A 72 2.31 16.81 -0.81
C VAL A 72 1.92 18.04 -0.02
N ALA A 73 1.65 17.91 1.28
CA ALA A 73 1.30 19.05 2.12
C ALA A 73 2.36 20.16 2.07
N LYS A 74 3.66 19.80 2.03
CA LYS A 74 4.76 20.76 1.86
C LYS A 74 4.75 21.44 0.49
N LEU A 75 4.42 20.72 -0.58
CA LEU A 75 4.29 21.29 -1.92
C LEU A 75 3.13 22.29 -1.99
N LEU A 76 1.97 21.93 -1.43
CA LEU A 76 0.79 22.78 -1.40
C LEU A 76 1.01 24.01 -0.51
N ALA A 77 1.66 23.84 0.66
CA ALA A 77 2.00 24.92 1.59
C ALA A 77 2.84 26.05 0.96
N ARG A 78 3.61 25.75 -0.10
CA ARG A 78 4.37 26.77 -0.85
C ARG A 78 3.48 27.65 -1.74
N ALA A 79 2.30 27.16 -2.12
CA ALA A 79 1.38 27.86 -3.01
C ALA A 79 0.19 28.48 -2.27
N ALA A 80 -0.25 27.89 -1.14
CA ALA A 80 -1.29 28.42 -0.26
C ALA A 80 -1.18 27.79 1.13
N HIS A 81 -1.77 28.41 2.16
CA HIS A 81 -1.86 27.77 3.47
C HIS A 81 -2.76 26.53 3.37
N CYS A 82 -2.16 25.34 3.52
CA CYS A 82 -2.86 24.07 3.55
C CYS A 82 -2.67 23.41 4.91
N GLU A 83 -3.76 22.87 5.45
CA GLU A 83 -3.70 21.98 6.60
C GLU A 83 -2.91 20.70 6.25
N PRO A 84 -2.30 20.03 7.23
CA PRO A 84 -1.66 18.74 7.02
C PRO A 84 -2.64 17.74 6.40
N LEU A 85 -2.22 17.09 5.32
CA LEU A 85 -3.00 16.00 4.73
C LEU A 85 -2.81 14.74 5.58
N GLU A 86 -3.92 14.09 5.92
CA GLU A 86 -3.90 12.76 6.52
C GLU A 86 -3.27 11.75 5.54
N PRO A 87 -2.68 10.65 6.04
CA PRO A 87 -2.18 9.60 5.16
C PRO A 87 -3.34 8.85 4.49
N ILE A 88 -3.11 8.37 3.27
CA ILE A 88 -4.04 7.42 2.63
C ILE A 88 -3.82 6.07 3.28
N ARG A 89 -4.91 5.42 3.72
CA ARG A 89 -4.87 4.04 4.22
C ARG A 89 -5.40 3.09 3.17
N ALA A 90 -4.82 1.91 3.10
CA ALA A 90 -5.25 0.89 2.16
C ALA A 90 -4.96 -0.52 2.67
N VAL A 91 -5.68 -1.50 2.12
CA VAL A 91 -5.39 -2.92 2.31
C VAL A 91 -4.86 -3.47 0.99
N LEU A 92 -3.61 -3.96 1.01
CA LEU A 92 -3.01 -4.69 -0.10
C LEU A 92 -3.26 -6.18 0.11
N HIS A 93 -3.98 -6.78 -0.84
CA HIS A 93 -4.12 -8.22 -0.98
C HIS A 93 -3.13 -8.68 -2.03
N SER A 94 -2.24 -9.61 -1.67
CA SER A 94 -1.23 -10.08 -2.62
C SER A 94 -1.07 -11.58 -2.61
N GLU A 95 -0.83 -12.12 -3.79
CA GLU A 95 -0.57 -13.52 -4.02
C GLU A 95 0.68 -13.69 -4.90
N GLY A 96 1.29 -14.86 -4.82
CA GLY A 96 2.49 -15.21 -5.56
C GLY A 96 2.76 -16.70 -5.54
N VAL A 97 3.68 -17.16 -6.39
CA VAL A 97 4.13 -18.56 -6.41
C VAL A 97 5.31 -18.73 -5.46
N ILE A 98 5.30 -19.80 -4.67
CA ILE A 98 6.43 -20.21 -3.83
C ILE A 98 7.50 -20.83 -4.74
N ALA A 99 8.67 -20.21 -4.82
CA ALA A 99 9.81 -20.72 -5.56
C ALA A 99 10.54 -21.84 -4.79
N GLU A 100 11.42 -22.57 -5.50
CA GLU A 100 12.15 -23.72 -4.95
C GLU A 100 13.08 -23.36 -3.78
N ASP A 101 13.52 -22.11 -3.70
CA ASP A 101 14.34 -21.55 -2.62
C ASP A 101 13.50 -20.94 -1.48
N HIS A 102 12.19 -21.18 -1.48
CA HIS A 102 11.20 -20.59 -0.58
C HIS A 102 11.06 -19.06 -0.70
N ASN A 103 11.58 -18.45 -1.77
CA ASN A 103 11.28 -17.06 -2.09
C ASN A 103 9.96 -16.96 -2.87
N PHE A 104 9.35 -15.78 -2.85
CA PHE A 104 8.11 -15.53 -3.60
C PHE A 104 7.98 -14.04 -3.91
N GLY A 105 7.54 -13.73 -5.12
CA GLY A 105 7.13 -12.38 -5.52
C GLY A 105 5.63 -12.22 -5.31
N LEU A 106 5.22 -11.22 -4.53
CA LEU A 106 3.82 -10.96 -4.24
C LEU A 106 3.31 -9.79 -5.09
N SER A 107 2.11 -9.95 -5.63
CA SER A 107 1.40 -8.89 -6.37
C SER A 107 -0.09 -9.00 -6.15
N GLY A 108 -0.81 -7.89 -6.34
CA GLY A 108 -2.26 -7.91 -6.24
C GLY A 108 -2.89 -6.55 -6.00
N PRO A 109 -4.23 -6.54 -5.86
CA PRO A 109 -5.00 -5.32 -5.74
C PRO A 109 -4.83 -4.68 -4.36
N MET A 110 -4.95 -3.36 -4.37
CA MET A 110 -4.95 -2.50 -3.19
C MET A 110 -6.28 -1.78 -3.09
N GLU A 111 -6.98 -2.02 -1.99
CA GLU A 111 -8.25 -1.39 -1.65
C GLU A 111 -7.98 -0.15 -0.81
N VAL A 112 -8.26 1.02 -1.38
CA VAL A 112 -8.00 2.30 -0.73
C VAL A 112 -9.20 2.68 0.14
N GLN A 113 -8.95 3.00 1.42
CA GLN A 113 -9.98 3.51 2.31
C GLN A 113 -10.43 4.91 1.86
N PRO A 114 -11.69 5.30 2.15
CA PRO A 114 -12.18 6.64 1.83
C PRO A 114 -11.22 7.72 2.34
N HIS A 115 -10.83 8.64 1.46
CA HIS A 115 -9.91 9.72 1.78
C HIS A 115 -10.35 10.99 1.04
N PRO A 116 -10.29 12.19 1.64
CA PRO A 116 -10.78 13.42 1.02
C PRO A 116 -10.14 13.81 -0.32
N LEU A 117 -8.94 13.29 -0.61
CA LEU A 117 -8.30 13.46 -1.93
C LEU A 117 -9.01 12.71 -3.05
N PHE A 118 -9.80 11.70 -2.71
CA PHE A 118 -10.52 10.86 -3.64
C PHE A 118 -12.00 11.23 -3.55
N GLY A 119 -12.59 11.60 -4.69
CA GLY A 119 -14.03 11.86 -4.77
C GLY A 119 -14.85 10.60 -4.50
N GLY A 120 -16.18 10.71 -4.57
CA GLY A 120 -17.11 9.61 -4.28
C GLY A 120 -17.00 8.39 -5.20
N GLU A 121 -16.26 8.48 -6.31
CA GLU A 121 -16.03 7.36 -7.24
C GLU A 121 -15.00 6.33 -6.72
N GLY A 122 -14.28 6.66 -5.64
CA GLY A 122 -13.28 5.76 -5.04
C GLY A 122 -11.99 5.64 -5.87
N VAL A 123 -10.99 4.94 -5.32
CA VAL A 123 -9.71 4.66 -5.99
C VAL A 123 -9.34 3.20 -5.84
N SER A 124 -8.85 2.62 -6.94
CA SER A 124 -8.25 1.29 -6.96
C SER A 124 -6.80 1.39 -7.45
N ALA A 125 -5.94 0.56 -6.88
CA ALA A 125 -4.55 0.43 -7.28
C ALA A 125 -4.14 -1.04 -7.26
N ALA A 126 -3.02 -1.38 -7.89
CA ALA A 126 -2.44 -2.72 -7.82
C ALA A 126 -0.92 -2.61 -7.67
N VAL A 127 -0.34 -3.51 -6.87
CA VAL A 127 1.10 -3.68 -6.76
C VAL A 127 1.50 -4.80 -7.71
N LEU A 128 2.43 -4.51 -8.61
CA LEU A 128 2.97 -5.48 -9.56
C LEU A 128 4.24 -6.14 -8.99
N PRO A 129 4.58 -7.36 -9.43
CA PRO A 129 5.84 -7.99 -9.02
C PRO A 129 7.03 -7.08 -9.38
N GLY A 130 7.96 -6.93 -8.45
CA GLY A 130 9.25 -6.27 -8.72
C GLY A 130 10.04 -7.03 -9.78
N ARG A 131 10.88 -6.31 -10.54
CA ARG A 131 11.90 -6.91 -11.41
C ARG A 131 13.15 -7.27 -10.63
#